data_AF-J4UIY2-F1
#
_entry.id   AF-J4UIY2-F1
#
_cell.length_a   1.000
_cell.length_b   1.000
_cell.length_c   1.000
_cell.angle_alpha   90.00
_cell.angle_beta   90.00
_cell.angle_gamma   90.00
#
_symmetry.space_group_name_H-M   'P 1'
#
loop_
_entity.id
_entity.type
_entity.pdbx_description
1 polymer ?
#
loop_
_entity_poly.entity_id
_entity_poly.type
_entity_poly.pdbx_seq_one_letter_code
_entity_poly.pdbx_strand_id
1 'polypeptide(L)'
;MVDAQRSLAVVDSNAKALLDWLSTFKGFYNKLELQDADAAGRGLFAYGKALNSPLNSIPLELFPALASSDSPPQSPSSAVPRLTTTQLLALHLALTHDARGRHRSEWQIFLDSIETDFTPWHPLTWSLSKDDFWQTLESRLSRSVRVKIDAVRRRYDADLAVLKRVLTTVEPFKSQGVIDAIPENALLWAWLNGEYKRDGHSNAQ
;
A
#
# COMPACT_ATOMS: atom_id res chain seq x y z
N MET A 1 -16.39 -4.93 20.64
CA MET A 1 -15.41 -5.95 21.10
C MET A 1 -15.40 -7.19 20.21
N VAL A 2 -16.56 -7.64 19.70
CA VAL A 2 -16.66 -8.80 18.78
C VAL A 2 -15.97 -8.56 17.42
N ASP A 3 -16.06 -7.34 16.87
CA ASP A 3 -15.48 -7.03 15.56
C ASP A 3 -13.94 -7.05 15.52
N ALA A 4 -13.30 -6.64 16.62
CA ALA A 4 -11.83 -6.63 16.73
C ALA A 4 -11.24 -8.05 16.81
N GLN A 5 -11.93 -8.99 17.47
CA GLN A 5 -11.48 -10.38 17.50
C GLN A 5 -11.64 -11.07 16.14
N ARG A 6 -12.69 -10.71 15.39
CA ARG A 6 -12.93 -11.23 14.05
C ARG A 6 -11.92 -10.70 13.04
N SER A 7 -11.54 -9.43 13.12
CA SER A 7 -10.49 -8.87 12.26
C SER A 7 -9.12 -9.51 12.52
N LEU A 8 -8.76 -9.72 13.78
CA LEU A 8 -7.50 -10.40 14.16
C LEU A 8 -7.39 -11.83 13.59
N ALA A 9 -8.47 -12.62 13.69
CA ALA A 9 -8.49 -13.99 13.17
C ALA A 9 -8.36 -14.06 11.63
N VAL A 10 -8.92 -13.08 10.90
CA VAL A 10 -8.78 -12.99 9.44
C VAL A 10 -7.34 -12.63 9.07
N VAL A 11 -6.71 -11.72 9.80
CA VAL A 11 -5.31 -11.33 9.58
C VAL A 11 -4.35 -12.49 9.88
N ASP A 12 -4.62 -13.31 10.91
CA ASP A 12 -3.87 -14.56 11.19
C ASP A 12 -3.91 -15.52 10.00
N SER A 13 -5.10 -15.74 9.46
CA SER A 13 -5.29 -16.62 8.30
C SER A 13 -4.54 -16.08 7.07
N ASN A 14 -4.57 -14.78 6.84
CA ASN A 14 -3.98 -14.16 5.64
C ASN A 14 -2.45 -14.13 5.71
N ALA A 15 -1.87 -13.83 6.88
CA ALA A 15 -0.42 -13.81 7.03
C ALA A 15 0.18 -15.22 6.95
N LYS A 16 -0.50 -16.23 7.49
CA LYS A 16 -0.10 -17.63 7.30
C LYS A 16 -0.23 -18.04 5.83
N ALA A 17 -1.35 -17.72 5.18
CA ALA A 17 -1.53 -17.99 3.76
C ALA A 17 -0.45 -17.31 2.89
N LEU A 18 -0.01 -16.10 3.25
CA LEU A 18 1.10 -15.42 2.60
C LEU A 18 2.42 -16.20 2.73
N LEU A 19 2.77 -16.64 3.94
CA LEU A 19 3.98 -17.44 4.17
C LEU A 19 3.92 -18.77 3.42
N ASP A 20 2.77 -19.44 3.42
CA ASP A 20 2.54 -20.67 2.68
C ASP A 20 2.68 -20.43 1.16
N TRP A 21 2.11 -19.34 0.63
CA TRP A 21 2.26 -18.96 -0.78
C TRP A 21 3.71 -18.63 -1.14
N LEU A 22 4.42 -17.85 -0.32
CA LEU A 22 5.83 -17.53 -0.53
C LEU A 22 6.72 -18.80 -0.54
N SER A 23 6.37 -19.81 0.25
CA SER A 23 7.08 -21.10 0.29
C SER A 23 7.03 -21.87 -1.04
N THR A 24 6.11 -21.53 -1.93
CA THR A 24 6.02 -22.14 -3.27
C THR A 24 7.09 -21.63 -4.23
N PHE A 25 7.75 -20.50 -3.94
CA PHE A 25 8.76 -19.90 -4.79
C PHE A 25 10.15 -20.44 -4.49
N LYS A 26 10.87 -20.83 -5.55
CA LYS A 26 12.25 -21.32 -5.43
C LYS A 26 13.15 -20.22 -4.85
N GLY A 27 13.88 -20.56 -3.79
CA GLY A 27 14.81 -19.63 -3.13
C GLY A 27 14.17 -18.79 -2.02
N PHE A 28 12.87 -18.94 -1.77
CA PHE A 28 12.28 -18.45 -0.54
C PHE A 28 12.72 -19.31 0.63
N TYR A 29 13.16 -18.67 1.71
CA TYR A 29 13.30 -19.30 3.00
C TYR A 29 12.98 -18.27 4.07
N ASN A 30 12.33 -18.71 5.15
CA ASN A 30 12.00 -17.87 6.29
C ASN A 30 12.29 -18.62 7.58
N LYS A 31 13.19 -18.09 8.41
CA LYS A 31 13.48 -18.60 9.76
C LYS A 31 12.77 -17.81 10.86
N LEU A 32 11.91 -16.87 10.45
CA LEU A 32 11.18 -16.00 11.34
C LEU A 32 9.77 -16.54 11.54
N GLU A 33 9.27 -16.42 12.76
CA GLU A 33 7.90 -16.75 13.09
C GLU A 33 7.08 -15.47 13.21
N LEU A 34 5.84 -15.54 12.75
CA LEU A 34 4.89 -14.45 12.90
C LEU A 34 4.41 -14.40 14.35
N GLN A 35 4.61 -13.26 15.02
CA GLN A 35 4.11 -13.05 16.39
C GLN A 35 3.49 -11.67 16.53
N ASP A 36 2.59 -11.56 17.49
CA ASP A 36 2.09 -10.28 17.97
C ASP A 36 3.10 -9.66 18.95
N ALA A 37 3.47 -8.41 18.72
CA ALA A 37 4.18 -7.59 19.69
C ALA A 37 3.23 -6.57 20.30
N ASP A 38 3.18 -6.58 21.64
CA ASP A 38 2.18 -5.87 22.46
C ASP A 38 1.91 -4.42 22.05
N ALA A 39 2.94 -3.68 21.59
CA ALA A 39 2.84 -2.27 21.25
C ALA A 39 3.17 -1.91 19.79
N ALA A 40 3.78 -2.83 19.04
CA ALA A 40 4.23 -2.58 17.66
C ALA A 40 3.31 -3.22 16.62
N GLY A 41 2.28 -3.94 17.07
CA GLY A 41 1.47 -4.79 16.20
C GLY A 41 2.22 -6.07 15.85
N ARG A 42 1.89 -6.64 14.70
CA ARG A 42 2.39 -7.96 14.29
C ARG A 42 3.70 -7.85 13.51
N GLY A 43 4.63 -8.76 13.78
CA GLY A 43 5.94 -8.77 13.14
C GLY A 43 6.47 -10.18 12.92
N LEU A 44 7.57 -10.26 12.18
CA LEU A 44 8.37 -11.47 12.02
C LEU A 44 9.53 -11.45 13.02
N PHE A 45 9.62 -12.47 13.87
CA PHE A 45 10.59 -12.54 14.96
C PHE A 45 11.50 -13.75 14.79
N ALA A 46 12.79 -13.55 15.04
CA ALA A 46 13.77 -14.63 15.04
C ALA A 46 13.72 -15.40 16.36
N TYR A 47 13.70 -16.72 16.29
CA TYR A 47 13.90 -17.58 17.47
C TYR A 47 15.33 -18.14 17.53
N GLY A 48 15.92 -18.13 18.73
CA GLY A 48 17.20 -18.80 19.02
C GLY A 48 18.46 -18.13 18.45
N LYS A 49 19.55 -18.89 18.36
CA LYS A 49 20.88 -18.43 17.88
C LYS A 49 20.96 -18.26 16.34
N ALA A 50 19.85 -17.95 15.67
CA ALA A 50 19.76 -17.86 14.20
C ALA A 50 20.53 -16.69 13.57
N LEU A 51 21.27 -15.91 14.37
CA LEU A 51 22.01 -14.71 13.97
C LEU A 51 23.19 -14.97 13.02
N ASN A 52 23.62 -16.22 12.84
CA ASN A 52 24.80 -16.55 12.02
C ASN A 52 24.47 -16.85 10.54
N SER A 53 23.23 -16.64 10.11
CA SER A 53 22.79 -16.89 8.74
C SER A 53 21.71 -15.88 8.35
N PRO A 54 21.50 -15.60 7.05
CA PRO A 54 20.44 -14.71 6.66
C PRO A 54 19.08 -15.30 7.09
N LEU A 55 18.21 -14.43 7.60
CA LEU A 55 16.98 -14.81 8.32
C LEU A 55 15.79 -15.03 7.38
N ASN A 56 15.79 -14.32 6.26
CA ASN A 56 14.77 -14.39 5.22
C ASN A 56 15.41 -14.09 3.86
N SER A 57 14.97 -14.78 2.81
CA SER A 57 15.22 -14.40 1.42
C SER A 57 13.91 -14.42 0.66
N ILE A 58 13.63 -13.33 -0.05
CA ILE A 58 12.50 -13.20 -0.95
C ILE A 58 13.04 -13.21 -2.38
N PRO A 59 12.62 -14.16 -3.23
CA PRO A 59 13.03 -14.21 -4.63
C PRO A 59 12.80 -12.89 -5.37
N LEU A 60 13.78 -12.44 -6.16
CA LEU A 60 13.70 -11.18 -6.92
C LEU A 60 12.53 -11.18 -7.91
N GLU A 61 12.14 -12.36 -8.40
CA GLU A 61 10.99 -12.56 -9.30
C GLU A 61 9.65 -12.10 -8.69
N LEU A 62 9.59 -11.97 -7.36
CA LEU A 62 8.41 -11.48 -6.64
C LEU A 62 8.30 -9.95 -6.59
N PHE A 63 9.33 -9.23 -7.02
CA PHE A 63 9.28 -7.78 -7.05
C PHE A 63 9.01 -7.33 -8.48
N PRO A 64 8.04 -6.43 -8.71
CA PRO A 64 7.89 -5.82 -10.02
C PRO A 64 9.23 -5.18 -10.40
N ALA A 65 9.74 -5.57 -11.58
CA ALA A 65 11.06 -5.14 -12.04
C ALA A 65 11.19 -3.63 -11.88
N LEU A 66 12.15 -3.20 -11.07
CA LEU A 66 12.46 -1.78 -10.92
C LEU A 66 12.73 -1.24 -12.32
N ALA A 67 11.88 -0.31 -12.77
CA ALA A 67 12.05 0.32 -14.07
C ALA A 67 13.48 0.88 -14.14
N SER A 68 14.31 0.30 -15.00
CA SER A 68 15.70 0.70 -15.15
C SER A 68 15.74 2.22 -15.37
N SER A 69 16.49 2.92 -14.52
CA SER A 69 16.55 4.39 -14.52
C SER A 69 17.27 4.96 -15.74
N ASP A 70 17.79 4.10 -16.61
CA ASP A 70 18.44 4.46 -17.87
C ASP A 70 17.38 4.84 -18.92
N SER A 71 16.73 5.99 -18.71
CA SER A 71 15.93 6.65 -19.73
C SER A 71 16.77 7.73 -20.43
N PRO A 72 16.93 7.71 -21.76
CA PRO A 72 17.62 8.77 -22.49
C PRO A 72 16.90 10.13 -22.38
N PRO A 73 17.60 11.26 -22.65
CA PRO A 73 17.05 12.60 -22.50
C PRO A 73 15.89 12.89 -23.45
N GLN A 74 15.01 13.77 -22.95
CA GLN A 74 13.65 14.08 -23.36
C GLN A 74 13.45 14.45 -24.84
N SER A 75 12.41 13.86 -25.45
CA SER A 75 11.64 14.50 -26.52
C SER A 75 10.34 15.09 -25.95
N PRO A 76 10.06 16.39 -26.12
CA PRO A 76 8.87 17.02 -25.58
C PRO A 76 7.67 16.80 -26.51
N SER A 77 7.02 15.63 -26.45
CA SER A 77 5.75 15.43 -27.18
C SER A 77 4.87 14.25 -26.70
N SER A 78 5.13 13.66 -25.53
CA SER A 78 4.21 12.66 -24.99
C SER A 78 3.10 13.35 -24.19
N ALA A 79 1.86 13.32 -24.69
CA ALA A 79 0.68 13.82 -24.00
C ALA A 79 0.34 13.05 -22.70
N VAL A 80 1.05 11.94 -22.45
CA VAL A 80 0.85 11.05 -21.31
C VAL A 80 1.79 11.44 -20.16
N PRO A 81 1.26 11.77 -18.97
CA PRO A 81 2.08 12.08 -17.81
C PRO A 81 2.91 10.85 -17.40
N ARG A 82 4.22 11.02 -17.20
CA ARG A 82 5.09 9.98 -16.66
C ARG A 82 4.77 9.81 -15.18
N LEU A 83 4.37 8.61 -14.79
CA LEU A 83 4.09 8.27 -13.40
C LEU A 83 5.38 8.08 -12.60
N THR A 84 5.39 8.55 -11.36
CA THR A 84 6.45 8.24 -10.39
C THR A 84 6.36 6.78 -9.94
N THR A 85 7.40 6.26 -9.31
CA THR A 85 7.39 4.89 -8.76
C THR A 85 6.24 4.68 -7.76
N THR A 86 5.99 5.64 -6.86
CA THR A 86 4.85 5.55 -5.93
C THR A 86 3.52 5.55 -6.68
N GLN A 87 3.33 6.42 -7.66
CA GLN A 87 2.09 6.48 -8.45
C GLN A 87 1.87 5.19 -9.24
N LEU A 88 2.92 4.61 -9.83
CA LEU A 88 2.85 3.32 -10.52
C LEU A 88 2.47 2.20 -9.56
N LEU A 89 3.08 2.15 -8.37
CA LEU A 89 2.77 1.15 -7.36
C LEU A 89 1.33 1.29 -6.85
N ALA A 90 0.88 2.51 -6.55
CA ALA A 90 -0.49 2.78 -6.14
C ALA A 90 -1.49 2.40 -7.24
N LEU A 91 -1.20 2.74 -8.50
CA LEU A 91 -2.06 2.34 -9.62
C LEU A 91 -2.11 0.81 -9.77
N HIS A 92 -0.96 0.14 -9.68
CA HIS A 92 -0.89 -1.32 -9.73
C HIS A 92 -1.72 -1.95 -8.61
N LEU A 93 -1.51 -1.55 -7.36
CA LEU A 93 -2.28 -2.05 -6.22
C LEU A 93 -3.79 -1.83 -6.40
N ALA A 94 -4.21 -0.64 -6.83
CA ALA A 94 -5.63 -0.34 -7.05
C ALA A 94 -6.27 -1.19 -8.17
N LEU A 95 -5.52 -1.45 -9.25
CA LEU A 95 -5.96 -2.30 -10.35
C LEU A 95 -6.05 -3.77 -9.93
N THR A 96 -5.10 -4.24 -9.13
CA THR A 96 -4.97 -5.65 -8.79
C THR A 96 -5.89 -6.07 -7.64
N HIS A 97 -6.24 -5.16 -6.71
CA HIS A 97 -7.10 -5.45 -5.57
C HIS A 97 -8.57 -5.71 -5.95
N ASP A 98 -9.01 -5.28 -7.14
CA ASP A 98 -10.38 -5.39 -7.67
C ASP A 98 -11.46 -5.46 -6.58
N ALA A 99 -11.84 -4.31 -6.03
CA ALA A 99 -12.77 -4.20 -4.90
C ALA A 99 -14.16 -4.84 -5.14
N ARG A 100 -14.48 -5.21 -6.40
CA ARG A 100 -15.73 -5.88 -6.78
C ARG A 100 -15.58 -7.41 -6.98
N GLY A 101 -14.38 -7.96 -6.85
CA GLY A 101 -14.12 -9.40 -6.96
C GLY A 101 -14.44 -10.01 -8.33
N ARG A 102 -14.34 -9.23 -9.42
CA ARG A 102 -14.55 -9.68 -10.80
C ARG A 102 -13.38 -10.53 -11.31
N HIS A 103 -12.16 -10.22 -10.87
CA HIS A 103 -10.95 -10.93 -11.23
C HIS A 103 -10.14 -11.26 -9.99
N ARG A 104 -9.66 -12.51 -9.90
CA ARG A 104 -8.74 -12.94 -8.84
C ARG A 104 -7.32 -12.81 -9.33
N SER A 105 -6.53 -11.97 -8.67
CA SER A 105 -5.11 -11.83 -8.97
C SER A 105 -4.30 -13.02 -8.46
N GLU A 106 -3.18 -13.35 -9.12
CA GLU A 106 -2.15 -14.23 -8.54
C GLU A 106 -1.56 -13.64 -7.26
N TRP A 107 -1.60 -12.32 -7.11
CA TRP A 107 -1.16 -11.55 -5.94
C TRP A 107 -2.25 -11.41 -4.88
N GLN A 108 -3.42 -12.03 -5.05
CA GLN A 108 -4.54 -11.83 -4.13
C GLN A 108 -4.16 -12.15 -2.69
N ILE A 109 -3.39 -13.21 -2.46
CA ILE A 109 -2.93 -13.59 -1.12
C ILE A 109 -2.10 -12.47 -0.46
N PHE A 110 -1.24 -11.81 -1.24
CA PHE A 110 -0.49 -10.65 -0.77
C PHE A 110 -1.41 -9.46 -0.51
N LEU A 111 -2.37 -9.18 -1.39
CA LEU A 111 -3.30 -8.07 -1.25
C LEU A 111 -4.27 -8.25 -0.06
N ASP A 112 -4.65 -9.48 0.24
CA ASP A 112 -5.47 -9.82 1.40
C ASP A 112 -4.69 -9.69 2.72
N SER A 113 -3.35 -9.74 2.66
CA SER A 113 -2.47 -9.65 3.83
C SER A 113 -2.11 -8.22 4.24
N ILE A 114 -2.30 -7.24 3.35
CA ILE A 114 -1.99 -5.83 3.64
C ILE A 114 -3.15 -5.14 4.36
N GLU A 115 -2.82 -4.09 5.11
CA GLU A 115 -3.78 -3.38 5.93
C GLU A 115 -4.87 -2.73 5.06
N THR A 116 -6.12 -3.00 5.43
CA THR A 116 -7.30 -2.50 4.72
C THR A 116 -7.93 -1.29 5.41
N ASP A 117 -7.71 -1.13 6.71
CA ASP A 117 -8.25 -0.02 7.50
C ASP A 117 -7.14 0.86 8.06
N PHE A 118 -7.02 2.05 7.47
CA PHE A 118 -6.10 3.09 7.94
C PHE A 118 -6.76 4.06 8.92
N THR A 119 -8.04 3.88 9.24
CA THR A 119 -8.75 4.69 10.23
C THR A 119 -8.76 3.94 11.56
N PRO A 120 -8.33 4.54 12.67
CA PRO A 120 -7.99 5.94 12.88
C PRO A 120 -6.49 6.24 12.75
N TRP A 121 -5.67 5.34 12.24
CA TRP A 121 -4.22 5.41 12.42
C TRP A 121 -3.51 6.40 11.49
N HIS A 122 -4.09 6.76 10.35
CA HIS A 122 -3.49 7.67 9.39
C HIS A 122 -4.25 9.01 9.32
N PRO A 123 -3.65 10.15 9.70
CA PRO A 123 -4.36 11.44 9.78
C PRO A 123 -5.02 11.92 8.48
N LEU A 124 -4.53 11.48 7.32
CA LEU A 124 -5.20 11.75 6.04
C LEU A 124 -6.65 11.24 6.03
N THR A 125 -6.92 10.07 6.62
CA THR A 125 -8.27 9.51 6.63
C THR A 125 -9.23 10.32 7.49
N TRP A 126 -8.72 11.02 8.51
CA TRP A 126 -9.51 11.96 9.33
C TRP A 126 -9.97 13.13 8.47
N SER A 127 -9.04 13.74 7.73
CA SER A 127 -9.30 14.92 6.91
C SER A 127 -10.22 14.66 5.71
N LEU A 128 -10.27 13.41 5.24
CA LEU A 128 -11.15 12.93 4.17
C LEU A 128 -12.48 12.36 4.69
N SER A 129 -12.59 12.10 6.00
CA SER A 129 -13.79 11.57 6.61
C SER A 129 -14.92 12.60 6.63
N LYS A 130 -16.15 12.13 6.46
CA LYS A 130 -17.38 12.90 6.63
C LYS A 130 -17.88 12.91 8.07
N ASP A 131 -17.21 12.20 8.97
CA ASP A 131 -17.58 12.11 10.37
C ASP A 131 -17.06 13.33 11.16
N ASP A 132 -18.00 14.03 11.81
CA ASP A 132 -17.75 15.23 12.60
C ASP A 132 -16.72 15.00 13.73
N PHE A 133 -16.61 13.77 14.24
CA PHE A 133 -15.65 13.44 15.29
C PHE A 133 -14.22 13.66 14.82
N TRP A 134 -13.85 13.15 13.64
CA TRP A 134 -12.50 13.25 13.10
C TRP A 134 -12.13 14.69 12.74
N GLN A 135 -13.07 15.43 12.16
CA GLN A 135 -12.89 16.85 11.85
C GLN A 135 -12.70 17.68 13.13
N THR A 136 -13.47 17.36 14.18
CA THR A 136 -13.31 17.99 15.50
C THR A 136 -11.95 17.66 16.12
N LEU A 137 -11.50 16.41 16.04
CA LEU A 137 -10.19 16.00 16.54
C LEU A 137 -9.07 16.74 15.80
N GLU A 138 -9.11 16.79 14.47
CA GLU A 138 -8.14 17.51 13.64
C GLU A 138 -8.07 19.00 14.00
N SER A 139 -9.23 19.63 14.26
CA SER A 139 -9.31 21.03 14.69
C SER A 139 -8.65 21.32 16.05
N ARG A 140 -8.49 20.30 16.90
CA ARG A 140 -7.83 20.43 18.21
C ARG A 140 -6.32 20.17 18.16
N LEU A 141 -5.80 19.68 17.04
CA LEU A 141 -4.37 19.47 16.86
C LEU A 141 -3.61 20.79 16.83
N SER A 142 -2.33 20.74 17.20
CA SER A 142 -1.46 21.91 17.10
C SER A 142 -1.32 22.38 15.65
N ARG A 143 -1.08 23.68 15.46
CA ARG A 143 -0.90 24.27 14.12
C ARG A 143 0.17 23.54 13.31
N SER A 144 1.29 23.15 13.94
CA SER A 144 2.38 22.44 13.27
C SER A 144 1.93 21.07 12.74
N VAL A 145 1.13 20.33 13.51
CA VAL A 145 0.60 19.03 13.10
C VAL A 145 -0.37 19.19 11.94
N ARG A 146 -1.30 20.16 12.01
CA ARG A 146 -2.25 20.43 10.92
C ARG A 146 -1.54 20.78 9.60
N VAL A 147 -0.48 21.60 9.64
CA VAL A 147 0.32 21.92 8.45
C VAL A 147 0.92 20.66 7.81
N LYS A 148 1.34 19.68 8.60
CA LYS A 148 1.84 18.40 8.07
C LYS A 148 0.72 17.57 7.45
N ILE A 149 -0.45 17.50 8.08
CA ILE A 149 -1.63 16.81 7.54
C ILE A 149 -2.05 17.44 6.21
N ASP A 150 -2.14 18.77 6.16
CA ASP A 150 -2.45 19.53 4.94
C ASP A 150 -1.44 19.24 3.83
N ALA A 151 -0.15 19.15 4.16
CA ALA A 151 0.88 18.82 3.18
C ALA A 151 0.71 17.40 2.62
N VAL A 152 0.42 16.42 3.48
CA VAL A 152 0.12 15.03 3.06
C VAL A 152 -1.12 14.99 2.17
N ARG A 153 -2.19 15.70 2.56
CA ARG A 153 -3.43 15.79 1.78
C ARG A 153 -3.19 16.38 0.39
N ARG A 154 -2.45 17.49 0.30
CA ARG A 154 -2.11 18.10 -1.00
C ARG A 154 -1.32 17.16 -1.91
N ARG A 155 -0.40 16.37 -1.35
CA ARG A 155 0.34 15.35 -2.13
C ARG A 155 -0.61 14.27 -2.64
N TYR A 156 -1.46 13.74 -1.77
CA TYR A 156 -2.48 12.77 -2.16
C TYR A 156 -3.39 13.30 -3.27
N ASP A 157 -3.93 14.51 -3.12
CA ASP A 157 -4.83 15.12 -4.11
C ASP A 157 -4.12 15.31 -5.47
N ALA A 158 -2.84 15.73 -5.44
CA ALA A 158 -2.03 15.89 -6.65
C ALA A 158 -1.77 14.54 -7.36
N ASP A 159 -1.38 13.51 -6.61
CA ASP A 159 -1.16 12.17 -7.17
C ASP A 159 -2.46 11.57 -7.70
N LEU A 160 -3.56 11.72 -6.97
CA LEU A 160 -4.87 11.25 -7.37
C LEU A 160 -5.32 11.90 -8.69
N ALA A 161 -5.07 13.20 -8.86
CA ALA A 161 -5.38 13.90 -10.11
C ALA A 161 -4.57 13.33 -11.29
N VAL A 162 -3.28 13.02 -11.09
CA VAL A 162 -2.44 12.38 -12.11
C VAL A 162 -2.96 10.98 -12.45
N LEU A 163 -3.29 10.16 -11.44
CA LEU A 163 -3.81 8.81 -11.64
C LEU A 163 -5.16 8.81 -12.37
N LYS A 164 -6.10 9.66 -11.96
CA LYS A 164 -7.39 9.84 -12.63
C LYS A 164 -7.20 10.28 -14.08
N ARG A 165 -6.23 11.16 -14.35
CA ARG A 165 -5.88 11.56 -15.73
C ARG A 165 -5.35 10.37 -16.54
N VAL A 166 -4.45 9.55 -16.00
CA VAL A 166 -3.95 8.36 -16.71
C VAL A 166 -5.10 7.40 -17.04
N LEU A 167 -5.95 7.09 -16.04
CA LEU A 167 -7.08 6.17 -16.21
C LEU A 167 -8.11 6.65 -17.26
N THR A 168 -8.23 7.96 -17.46
CA THR A 168 -9.20 8.56 -18.41
C THR A 168 -8.62 8.88 -19.78
N THR A 169 -7.29 8.99 -19.92
CA THR A 169 -6.65 9.44 -21.16
C THR A 169 -5.78 8.39 -21.85
N VAL A 170 -5.31 7.38 -21.11
CA VAL A 170 -4.33 6.40 -21.62
C VAL A 170 -5.03 5.09 -21.94
N GLU A 171 -4.73 4.51 -23.09
CA GLU A 171 -5.18 3.16 -23.47
C GLU A 171 -4.31 2.08 -22.78
N PRO A 172 -4.87 0.93 -22.38
CA PRO A 172 -6.26 0.51 -22.59
C PRO A 172 -7.25 0.99 -21.51
N PHE A 173 -6.80 1.72 -20.49
CA PHE A 173 -7.62 2.08 -19.33
C PHE A 173 -8.86 2.89 -19.71
N LYS A 174 -8.69 3.84 -20.63
CA LYS A 174 -9.76 4.69 -21.13
C LYS A 174 -10.87 3.88 -21.80
N SER A 175 -10.54 3.06 -22.80
CA SER A 175 -11.55 2.29 -23.54
C SER A 175 -12.25 1.23 -22.67
N GLN A 176 -11.58 0.73 -21.65
CA GLN A 176 -12.14 -0.23 -20.70
C GLN A 176 -12.98 0.42 -19.57
N GLY A 177 -13.04 1.76 -19.49
CA GLY A 177 -13.79 2.46 -18.44
C GLY A 177 -13.28 2.13 -17.03
N VAL A 178 -11.96 1.91 -16.89
CA VAL A 178 -11.37 1.42 -15.63
C VAL A 178 -11.60 2.39 -14.47
N ILE A 179 -11.66 3.70 -14.75
CA ILE A 179 -11.91 4.73 -13.74
C ILE A 179 -13.24 4.52 -12.98
N ASP A 180 -14.28 4.03 -13.65
CA ASP A 180 -15.59 3.81 -13.03
C ASP A 180 -15.65 2.49 -12.24
N ALA A 181 -14.69 1.61 -12.51
CA ALA A 181 -14.56 0.33 -11.85
C ALA A 181 -13.77 0.43 -10.54
N ILE A 182 -12.84 1.39 -10.42
CA ILE A 182 -12.02 1.59 -9.23
C ILE A 182 -12.66 2.66 -8.35
N PRO A 183 -13.23 2.29 -7.19
CA PRO A 183 -13.79 3.28 -6.29
C PRO A 183 -12.69 4.14 -5.65
N GLU A 184 -13.03 5.37 -5.26
CA GLU A 184 -12.04 6.33 -4.74
C GLU A 184 -11.34 5.85 -3.46
N ASN A 185 -12.04 5.09 -2.61
CA ASN A 185 -11.44 4.48 -1.42
C ASN A 185 -10.36 3.43 -1.76
N ALA A 186 -10.46 2.74 -2.90
CA ALA A 186 -9.42 1.81 -3.36
C ALA A 186 -8.15 2.57 -3.81
N LEU A 187 -8.30 3.74 -4.44
CA LEU A 187 -7.17 4.60 -4.78
C LEU A 187 -6.49 5.17 -3.53
N LEU A 188 -7.28 5.60 -2.53
CA LEU A 188 -6.76 6.03 -1.24
C LEU A 188 -5.98 4.90 -0.54
N TRP A 189 -6.59 3.72 -0.43
CA TRP A 189 -5.96 2.54 0.16
C TRP A 189 -4.64 2.18 -0.53
N ALA A 190 -4.62 2.19 -1.87
CA ALA A 190 -3.44 1.87 -2.64
C ALA A 190 -2.33 2.92 -2.48
N TRP A 191 -2.71 4.21 -2.43
CA TRP A 191 -1.78 5.31 -2.20
C TRP A 191 -1.15 5.22 -0.80
N LEU A 192 -1.96 4.97 0.23
CA LEU A 192 -1.48 4.81 1.61
C LEU A 192 -0.52 3.61 1.74
N ASN A 193 -0.84 2.47 1.13
CA ASN A 193 0.07 1.31 1.11
C ASN A 193 1.36 1.56 0.31
N GLY A 194 1.31 2.43 -0.71
CA GLY A 194 2.48 2.83 -1.50
C GLY A 194 3.40 3.81 -0.77
N GLU A 195 2.83 4.79 -0.07
CA GLU A 195 3.58 5.84 0.64
C GLU A 195 4.10 5.40 2.01
N TYR A 196 3.34 4.60 2.77
CA TYR A 196 3.78 4.16 4.11
C TYR A 196 5.11 3.39 4.07
N LYS A 197 5.37 2.67 2.97
CA LYS A 197 6.63 1.96 2.75
C LYS A 197 7.82 2.86 2.40
N ARG A 198 7.58 4.12 2.01
CA ARG A 198 8.64 5.08 1.66
C ARG A 198 9.24 5.76 2.88
N ASP A 199 8.41 6.17 3.83
CA ASP A 199 8.85 6.95 4.99
C ASP A 199 9.48 6.06 6.10
N GLY A 200 9.15 4.77 6.13
CA GLY A 200 9.76 3.80 7.05
C GLY A 200 11.27 3.60 6.86
N HIS A 201 11.83 3.97 5.70
CA HIS A 201 13.27 3.87 5.43
C HIS A 201 14.06 5.16 5.70
N SER A 202 13.41 6.30 5.96
CA SER A 202 14.11 7.58 6.17
C SER A 202 14.37 7.94 7.64
N ASN A 203 13.81 7.21 8.62
CA ASN A 203 13.99 7.51 10.05
C ASN A 203 14.98 6.59 10.78
N ALA A 204 15.88 5.92 10.05
CA ALA A 204 16.91 5.04 10.62
C ALA A 204 18.34 5.58 10.40
N GLN A 205 18.53 6.91 10.45
CA GLN A 205 19.85 7.56 10.48
C GLN A 205 20.01 8.40 11.75
#